data_AF-A0A3S1KX56-F1
#
_entry.id   AF-A0A3S1KX56-F1
#
_cell.length_a   1.000
_cell.length_b   1.000
_cell.length_c   1.000
_cell.angle_alpha   90.00
_cell.angle_beta   90.00
_cell.angle_gamma   90.00
#
_symmetry.space_group_name_H-M   'P 1'
#
loop_
_entity.id
_entity.type
_entity.pdbx_description
1 polymer ?
#
loop_
_entity_poly.entity_id
_entity_poly.type
_entity_poly.pdbx_seq_one_letter_code
_entity_poly.pdbx_strand_id
1 'polypeptide(L)'
;ANYVTYGLVAREVERIDSGYRSMMSVQSSLVMYPIHAYGSEAQRKKYLPKLASGEWIGCFGLTEPDAGSDPGGMKTRAEKTANGYKISGSKMWISNAPIADVFVVWAKSAAHDNEIRGFVLEKGMKG
;
A
#
# COMPACT_ATOMS: atom_id res chain seq x y z
N ALA A 1 7.45 16.81 -12.73
CA ALA A 1 6.36 16.17 -13.52
C ALA A 1 5.02 16.45 -12.84
N ASN A 2 3.92 16.48 -13.58
CA ASN A 2 2.57 16.75 -13.04
C ASN A 2 1.60 15.58 -13.34
N TYR A 3 0.35 15.65 -12.87
CA TYR A 3 -0.65 14.59 -13.08
C TYR A 3 -1.02 14.38 -14.57
N VAL A 4 -0.90 15.40 -15.42
CA VAL A 4 -1.08 15.23 -16.88
C VAL A 4 0.02 14.34 -17.43
N THR A 5 1.28 14.57 -17.05
CA THR A 5 2.40 13.70 -17.44
C THR A 5 2.17 12.26 -16.97
N TYR A 6 1.72 12.06 -15.72
CA TYR A 6 1.40 10.73 -15.20
C TYR A 6 0.32 10.01 -16.04
N GLY A 7 -0.77 10.72 -16.36
CA GLY A 7 -1.86 10.17 -17.18
C GLY A 7 -1.41 9.82 -18.60
N LEU A 8 -0.55 10.63 -19.21
CA LEU A 8 0.01 10.34 -20.54
C LEU A 8 0.93 9.12 -20.51
N VAL A 9 1.77 8.95 -19.49
CA VAL A 9 2.58 7.74 -19.32
C VAL A 9 1.68 6.52 -19.17
N ALA A 10 0.64 6.58 -18.33
CA ALA A 10 -0.32 5.48 -18.17
C ALA A 10 -0.97 5.09 -19.51
N ARG A 11 -1.41 6.07 -20.30
CA ARG A 11 -2.00 5.86 -21.63
C ARG A 11 -1.02 5.13 -22.56
N GLU A 12 0.24 5.54 -22.62
CA GLU A 12 1.22 4.93 -23.52
C GLU A 12 1.65 3.53 -23.07
N VAL A 13 1.71 3.27 -21.75
CA VAL A 13 1.98 1.92 -21.23
C VAL A 13 0.80 0.98 -21.52
N GLU A 14 -0.44 1.42 -21.30
CA GLU A 14 -1.64 0.61 -21.52
C GLU A 14 -1.95 0.39 -23.01
N ARG A 15 -1.47 1.28 -23.90
CA ARG A 15 -1.52 1.04 -25.35
C ARG A 15 -0.88 -0.30 -25.71
N ILE A 16 0.10 -0.76 -24.93
CA ILE A 16 0.76 -2.05 -25.11
C ILE A 16 0.03 -3.13 -24.32
N ASP A 17 -0.12 -2.95 -23.01
CA ASP A 17 -0.76 -3.95 -22.14
C ASP A 17 -1.31 -3.32 -20.84
N SER A 18 -2.56 -3.65 -20.49
CA SER A 18 -3.20 -3.17 -19.26
C SER A 18 -2.56 -3.70 -17.97
N GLY A 19 -1.94 -4.88 -18.00
CA GLY A 19 -1.17 -5.45 -16.89
C GLY A 19 0.04 -4.58 -16.52
N TYR A 20 0.77 -4.05 -17.51
CA TYR A 20 1.89 -3.15 -17.25
C TYR A 20 1.45 -1.83 -16.61
N ARG A 21 0.36 -1.24 -17.13
CA ARG A 21 -0.23 -0.04 -16.53
C ARG A 21 -0.79 -0.33 -15.14
N SER A 22 -1.23 -1.56 -14.86
CA SER A 22 -1.66 -1.99 -13.53
C SER A 22 -0.51 -2.02 -12.55
N MET A 23 0.60 -2.64 -12.92
CA MET A 23 1.81 -2.66 -12.11
C MET A 23 2.30 -1.24 -11.79
N MET A 24 2.36 -0.36 -12.79
CA MET A 24 2.74 1.04 -12.60
C MET A 24 1.78 1.77 -11.66
N SER A 25 0.47 1.66 -11.88
CA SER A 25 -0.55 2.35 -11.08
C SER A 25 -0.52 1.93 -9.61
N VAL A 26 -0.39 0.63 -9.33
CA VAL A 26 -0.25 0.11 -7.95
C VAL A 26 1.03 0.68 -7.32
N GLN A 27 2.15 0.62 -8.02
CA GLN A 27 3.45 1.11 -7.52
C GLN A 27 3.40 2.61 -7.19
N SER A 28 2.98 3.45 -8.15
CA SER A 28 3.01 4.91 -7.99
C SER A 28 1.86 5.44 -7.14
N SER A 29 0.62 5.11 -7.51
CA SER A 29 -0.57 5.78 -6.97
C SER A 29 -1.08 5.13 -5.69
N LEU A 30 -0.87 3.83 -5.50
CA LEU A 30 -1.36 3.13 -4.31
C LEU A 30 -0.27 2.90 -3.25
N VAL A 31 1.01 2.91 -3.61
CA VAL A 31 2.10 2.68 -2.65
C VAL A 31 2.95 3.94 -2.43
N MET A 32 3.58 4.45 -3.48
CA MET A 32 4.45 5.63 -3.35
C MET A 32 3.66 6.87 -2.92
N TYR A 33 2.46 7.08 -3.44
CA TYR A 33 1.66 8.26 -3.08
C TYR A 33 1.25 8.28 -1.61
N PRO A 34 0.65 7.24 -0.98
CA PRO A 34 0.37 7.28 0.45
C PRO A 34 1.61 7.48 1.33
N ILE A 35 2.75 6.87 0.98
CA ILE A 35 4.02 7.10 1.69
C ILE A 35 4.47 8.55 1.52
N HIS A 36 4.36 9.12 0.32
CA HIS A 36 4.71 10.50 0.06
C HIS A 36 3.77 11.50 0.73
N ALA A 37 2.46 11.27 0.71
CA ALA A 37 1.45 12.19 1.22
C ALA A 37 1.34 12.14 2.75
N TYR A 38 1.37 10.93 3.32
CA TYR A 38 1.03 10.69 4.73
C TYR A 38 2.18 10.16 5.57
N GLY A 39 3.24 9.65 4.94
CA GLY A 39 4.42 9.15 5.64
C GLY A 39 5.29 10.26 6.20
N SER A 40 6.02 9.94 7.27
CA SER A 40 7.05 10.81 7.84
C SER A 40 8.23 10.99 6.88
N GLU A 41 9.05 12.02 7.08
CA GLU A 41 10.25 12.24 6.27
C GLU A 41 11.19 11.02 6.28
N ALA A 42 11.33 10.36 7.44
CA ALA A 42 12.11 9.13 7.58
C ALA A 42 11.54 7.98 6.73
N GLN A 43 10.22 7.81 6.69
CA GLN A 43 9.58 6.81 5.81
C GLN A 43 9.80 7.16 4.34
N ARG A 44 9.63 8.43 3.96
CA ARG A 44 9.85 8.89 2.58
C ARG A 44 11.28 8.60 2.11
N LYS A 45 12.28 8.96 2.92
CA LYS A 45 13.70 8.73 2.63
C LYS A 45 14.05 7.24 2.55
N LYS A 46 13.44 6.40 3.39
CA LYS A 46 13.68 4.95 3.41
C LYS A 46 13.07 4.24 2.20
N TYR A 47 11.79 4.48 1.91
CA TYR A 47 11.03 3.65 0.96
C TYR A 47 11.01 4.20 -0.46
N LEU A 48 10.81 5.52 -0.64
CA LEU A 48 10.52 6.08 -1.97
C LEU A 48 11.65 5.91 -2.99
N PRO A 49 12.95 6.05 -2.65
CA PRO A 49 14.01 5.88 -3.64
C PRO A 49 14.02 4.49 -4.27
N LYS A 50 13.84 3.43 -3.46
CA LYS A 50 13.83 2.03 -3.93
C LYS A 50 12.55 1.65 -4.67
N LEU A 51 11.42 2.22 -4.25
CA LEU A 51 10.15 2.06 -4.99
C LEU A 51 10.19 2.79 -6.35
N ALA A 52 10.82 3.96 -6.41
CA ALA A 52 10.94 4.75 -7.62
C ALA A 52 11.93 4.14 -8.63
N SER A 53 13.01 3.51 -8.16
CA SER A 53 13.96 2.79 -9.03
C SER A 53 13.42 1.44 -9.53
N GLY A 54 12.37 0.92 -8.89
CA GLY A 54 11.86 -0.43 -9.14
C GLY A 54 12.67 -1.54 -8.47
N GLU A 55 13.68 -1.22 -7.65
CA GLU A 55 14.39 -2.21 -6.82
C GLU A 55 13.42 -2.91 -5.85
N TRP A 56 12.46 -2.17 -5.31
CA TRP A 56 11.40 -2.69 -4.44
C TRP A 56 10.03 -2.63 -5.12
N ILE A 57 9.26 -3.69 -4.95
CA ILE A 57 7.87 -3.78 -5.42
C ILE A 57 6.93 -3.49 -4.25
N GLY A 58 5.91 -2.66 -4.51
CA GLY A 58 4.87 -2.31 -3.56
C GLY A 58 3.54 -3.02 -3.82
N CYS A 59 2.78 -3.23 -2.75
CA CYS A 59 1.35 -3.56 -2.84
C CYS A 59 0.48 -2.80 -1.82
N PHE A 60 -0.83 -2.74 -2.09
CA PHE A 60 -1.80 -1.95 -1.32
C PHE A 60 -2.89 -2.84 -0.72
N GLY A 61 -2.84 -3.08 0.59
CA GLY A 61 -3.73 -3.96 1.33
C GLY A 61 -4.91 -3.23 1.96
N LEU A 62 -6.00 -3.03 1.21
CA LEU A 62 -7.26 -2.48 1.73
C LEU A 62 -8.36 -3.53 1.80
N THR A 63 -8.70 -4.12 0.65
CA THR A 63 -9.81 -5.07 0.45
C THR A 63 -9.64 -6.36 1.25
N GLU A 64 -10.75 -6.85 1.78
CA GLU A 64 -10.85 -8.11 2.54
C GLU A 64 -11.95 -9.00 1.95
N PRO A 65 -11.99 -10.31 2.27
CA PRO A 65 -13.05 -11.20 1.79
C PRO A 65 -14.47 -10.69 2.08
N ASP A 66 -14.64 -10.06 3.25
CA ASP A 66 -15.93 -9.54 3.71
C ASP A 66 -16.08 -8.01 3.52
N ALA A 67 -15.08 -7.33 2.95
CA ALA A 67 -15.04 -5.87 2.85
C ALA A 67 -14.35 -5.42 1.55
N GLY A 68 -15.15 -5.29 0.48
CA GLY A 68 -14.75 -4.76 -0.82
C GLY A 68 -15.15 -3.30 -1.00
N SER A 69 -16.41 -3.07 -1.40
CA SER A 69 -16.96 -1.74 -1.61
C SER A 69 -17.15 -0.94 -0.32
N ASP A 70 -17.34 -1.63 0.82
CA ASP A 70 -17.38 -1.04 2.15
C ASP A 70 -16.07 -1.32 2.91
N PRO A 71 -15.03 -0.48 2.75
CA PRO A 71 -13.81 -0.62 3.54
C PRO A 71 -14.03 -0.27 5.02
N GLY A 72 -15.08 0.47 5.37
CA GLY A 72 -15.46 0.78 6.75
C GLY A 72 -15.78 -0.50 7.55
N GLY A 73 -16.30 -1.52 6.88
CA GLY A 73 -16.57 -2.84 7.43
C GLY A 73 -15.34 -3.72 7.72
N MET A 74 -14.11 -3.28 7.41
CA MET A 74 -12.91 -4.12 7.53
C MET A 74 -12.70 -4.71 8.94
N LYS A 75 -12.18 -5.93 8.97
CA LYS A 75 -11.91 -6.74 10.17
C LYS A 75 -10.44 -6.76 10.55
N THR A 76 -9.50 -6.45 9.65
CA THR A 76 -8.08 -6.36 10.02
C THR A 76 -7.88 -5.32 11.11
N ARG A 77 -7.21 -5.71 12.20
CA ARG A 77 -6.98 -4.86 13.38
C ARG A 77 -5.51 -4.58 13.60
N ALA A 78 -5.22 -3.40 14.13
CA ALA A 78 -3.93 -3.01 14.67
C ALA A 78 -4.06 -2.78 16.18
N GLU A 79 -3.43 -3.64 16.95
CA GLU A 79 -3.37 -3.57 18.41
C GLU A 79 -2.08 -2.89 18.85
N LYS A 80 -2.17 -1.89 19.73
CA LYS A 80 -0.98 -1.22 20.27
C LYS A 80 -0.21 -2.18 21.17
N THR A 81 1.10 -2.23 20.98
CA THR A 81 2.03 -2.95 21.85
C THR A 81 3.03 -1.97 22.46
N ALA A 82 3.89 -2.46 23.37
CA ALA A 82 4.95 -1.65 23.98
C ALA A 82 5.87 -0.99 22.92
N ASN A 83 6.14 -1.69 21.81
CA ASN A 83 7.15 -1.28 20.81
C ASN A 83 6.55 -0.90 19.45
N GLY A 84 5.23 -0.80 19.31
CA GLY A 84 4.59 -0.52 18.03
C GLY A 84 3.18 -1.05 17.94
N TYR A 85 2.86 -1.75 16.86
CA TYR A 85 1.54 -2.33 16.61
C TYR A 85 1.69 -3.79 16.16
N LYS A 86 0.78 -4.64 16.63
CA LYS A 86 0.55 -5.97 16.09
C LYS A 86 -0.66 -5.90 15.15
N ILE A 87 -0.49 -6.37 13.92
CA ILE A 87 -1.56 -6.39 12.92
C ILE A 87 -2.05 -7.81 12.73
N SER A 88 -3.36 -8.04 12.83
CA SER A 88 -3.98 -9.35 12.63
C SER A 88 -5.19 -9.22 11.72
N GLY A 89 -5.27 -10.08 10.70
CA GLY A 89 -6.33 -10.06 9.70
C GLY A 89 -5.87 -10.69 8.38
N SER A 90 -6.70 -10.56 7.35
CA SER A 90 -6.37 -11.01 6.01
C SER A 90 -6.88 -10.01 4.99
N LYS A 91 -6.10 -9.82 3.92
CA LYS A 91 -6.44 -9.00 2.76
C LYS A 91 -6.65 -9.90 1.55
N MET A 92 -7.50 -9.47 0.62
CA MET A 92 -7.87 -10.25 -0.56
C MET A 92 -7.76 -9.41 -1.82
N TRP A 93 -7.39 -10.06 -2.94
CA TRP A 93 -7.24 -9.42 -4.26
C TRP A 93 -6.16 -8.33 -4.31
N ILE A 94 -5.08 -8.52 -3.56
CA ILE A 94 -4.01 -7.53 -3.47
C ILE A 94 -3.01 -7.73 -4.61
N SER A 95 -3.09 -6.86 -5.61
CA SER A 95 -2.13 -6.80 -6.72
C SER A 95 -0.70 -6.72 -6.19
N ASN A 96 0.21 -7.49 -6.81
CA ASN A 96 1.63 -7.62 -6.48
C ASN A 96 1.97 -8.27 -5.13
N ALA A 97 1.01 -8.58 -4.24
CA ALA A 97 1.33 -9.02 -2.87
C ALA A 97 2.33 -10.20 -2.77
N PRO A 98 2.26 -11.27 -3.60
CA PRO A 98 3.22 -12.38 -3.51
C PRO A 98 4.67 -12.00 -3.86
N ILE A 99 4.85 -10.91 -4.61
CA ILE A 99 6.17 -10.44 -5.09
C ILE A 99 6.60 -9.12 -4.47
N ALA A 100 5.78 -8.52 -3.59
CA ALA A 100 6.05 -7.22 -3.00
C ALA A 100 7.07 -7.30 -1.85
N ASP A 101 7.89 -6.25 -1.75
CA ASP A 101 8.81 -5.98 -0.65
C ASP A 101 8.18 -5.06 0.39
N VAL A 102 7.31 -4.15 -0.05
CA VAL A 102 6.65 -3.14 0.79
C VAL A 102 5.13 -3.27 0.69
N PHE A 103 4.46 -3.28 1.84
CA PHE A 103 3.01 -3.44 1.95
C PHE A 103 2.43 -2.22 2.64
N VAL A 104 1.62 -1.42 1.93
CA VAL A 104 0.80 -0.37 2.55
C VAL A 104 -0.54 -1.01 2.95
N VAL A 105 -0.70 -1.31 4.23
CA VAL A 105 -1.85 -2.04 4.78
C VAL A 105 -2.74 -1.11 5.59
N TRP A 106 -4.05 -1.21 5.39
CA TRP A 106 -5.05 -0.49 6.17
C TRP A 106 -5.69 -1.42 7.21
N ALA A 107 -5.75 -0.95 8.45
CA ALA A 107 -6.32 -1.69 9.56
C ALA A 107 -7.01 -0.77 10.55
N LYS A 108 -8.05 -1.27 11.24
CA LYS A 108 -8.69 -0.56 12.35
C LYS A 108 -7.78 -0.56 13.56
N SER A 109 -7.44 0.62 14.05
CA SER A 109 -6.52 0.76 15.17
C SER A 109 -7.27 0.92 16.49
N ALA A 110 -7.11 -0.02 17.42
CA ALA A 110 -7.72 0.07 18.74
C ALA A 110 -7.28 1.31 19.53
N ALA A 111 -6.04 1.76 19.35
CA ALA A 111 -5.51 2.97 19.99
C ALA A 111 -5.94 4.29 19.34
N HIS A 112 -6.79 4.24 18.33
CA HIS A 112 -7.31 5.41 17.62
C HIS A 112 -8.82 5.25 17.41
N ASP A 113 -9.55 4.89 18.47
CA ASP A 113 -11.02 4.76 18.46
C ASP A 113 -11.58 3.82 17.38
N ASN A 114 -10.81 2.79 17.03
CA ASN A 114 -11.09 1.86 15.91
C ASN A 114 -11.14 2.51 14.52
N GLU A 115 -10.63 3.73 14.37
CA GLU A 115 -10.44 4.38 13.08
C GLU A 115 -9.44 3.61 12.20
N ILE A 116 -9.65 3.70 10.89
CA ILE A 116 -8.79 3.06 9.90
C ILE A 116 -7.49 3.85 9.78
N ARG A 117 -6.35 3.16 9.93
CA ARG A 117 -5.01 3.75 9.81
C ARG A 117 -4.15 2.95 8.83
N GLY A 118 -3.23 3.65 8.18
CA GLY A 118 -2.26 3.07 7.26
C GLY A 118 -0.98 2.63 7.98
N PHE A 119 -0.47 1.45 7.62
CA PHE A 119 0.74 0.85 8.14
C PHE A 119 1.64 0.43 6.98
N VAL A 120 2.94 0.70 7.08
CA VAL A 120 3.93 0.25 6.09
C VAL A 120 4.65 -0.96 6.67
N LEU A 121 4.47 -2.13 6.05
CA LEU A 121 5.10 -3.39 6.43
C LEU A 121 6.14 -3.77 5.38
N GLU A 122 7.10 -4.61 5.79
CA GLU A 122 8.14 -5.14 4.93
C GLU A 122 8.04 -6.65 4.81
N LYS A 123 8.39 -7.17 3.64
CA LYS A 123 8.57 -8.61 3.43
C LYS A 123 9.58 -9.16 4.43
N GLY A 124 9.23 -10.30 5.06
CA GLY A 124 10.07 -10.93 6.08
C GLY A 124 9.78 -10.49 7.51
N MET A 125 8.89 -9.52 7.74
CA MET A 125 8.32 -9.32 9.07
C MET A 125 7.63 -10.61 9.54
N LYS A 126 7.83 -10.96 10.81
CA LYS A 126 7.21 -12.13 11.42
C LYS A 126 5.70 -11.95 11.51
N GLY A 127 4.95 -12.87 10.91
CA GLY A 127 3.49 -13.01 11.05
C GLY A 127 3.07 -13.83 12.26
#